data_AF-A0A4Q3TE27-F1
#
_entry.id   AF-A0A4Q3TE27-F1
#
_cell.length_a   1.000
_cell.length_b   1.000
_cell.length_c   1.000
_cell.angle_alpha   90.00
_cell.angle_beta   90.00
_cell.angle_gamma   90.00
#
_symmetry.space_group_name_H-M   'P 1'
#
loop_
_entity.id
_entity.type
_entity.pdbx_description
1 polymer ?
#
loop_
_entity_poly.entity_id
_entity_poly.type
_entity_poly.pdbx_seq_one_letter_code
_entity_poly.pdbx_strand_id
1 'polypeptide(L)'
;MRIARLLPHLATFIQAFFDIHFIRVYHSDDPKSKEGELMTINWLAVIVATVASWALGAAWYMIFAKQWLAAIGKTRDQINAKDFTPYIYSVVVQLVMAIVLSVVIAPLFGSRTIVTGLQAGALMWLGFVITSMIQGHRYEGAPWSRTLIDGGYMLAVLLVQGIVIGLFG
;
A
#
# COMPACT_ATOMS: atom_id res chain seq x y z
N MET A 1 1.71 32.06 -6.15
CA MET A 1 2.85 32.39 -5.27
C MET A 1 2.77 31.77 -3.84
N ARG A 2 1.99 30.72 -3.58
CA ARG A 2 1.90 30.06 -2.26
C ARG A 2 2.62 28.70 -2.15
N ILE A 3 2.85 28.01 -3.27
CA ILE A 3 3.50 26.68 -3.31
C ILE A 3 5.01 26.77 -3.03
N ALA A 4 5.69 27.81 -3.52
CA ALA A 4 7.12 28.01 -3.30
C ALA A 4 7.52 28.22 -1.83
N ARG A 5 6.58 28.67 -0.97
CA ARG A 5 6.82 28.84 0.47
C ARG A 5 6.70 27.54 1.27
N LEU A 6 6.11 26.48 0.69
CA LEU A 6 5.90 25.21 1.39
C LEU A 6 7.04 24.21 1.12
N LEU A 7 7.78 24.38 0.03
CA LEU A 7 8.90 23.52 -0.34
C LEU A 7 10.00 23.42 0.74
N PRO A 8 10.42 24.51 1.42
CA PRO A 8 11.43 24.42 2.47
C PRO A 8 10.94 23.60 3.67
N HIS A 9 9.69 23.80 4.08
CA HIS A 9 9.10 23.08 5.21
C HIS A 9 8.90 21.59 4.91
N LEU A 10 8.52 21.25 3.68
CA LEU A 10 8.41 19.86 3.23
C LEU A 10 9.80 19.19 3.19
N ALA A 11 10.82 19.88 2.69
CA ALA A 11 12.19 19.39 2.67
C ALA A 11 12.75 19.20 4.09
N THR A 12 12.51 20.14 5.00
CA THR A 12 12.92 20.01 6.41
C THR A 12 12.17 18.91 7.13
N PHE A 13 10.88 18.70 6.85
CA PHE A 13 10.10 17.61 7.42
C PHE A 13 10.58 16.25 6.92
N ILE A 14 10.84 16.11 5.62
CA ILE A 14 11.40 14.90 5.01
C ILE A 14 12.80 14.62 5.58
N GLN A 15 13.66 15.62 5.66
CA GLN A 15 15.01 15.49 6.21
C GLN A 15 14.98 15.12 7.70
N ALA A 16 14.13 15.76 8.51
CA ALA A 16 13.97 15.42 9.92
C ALA A 16 13.40 14.01 10.12
N PHE A 17 12.48 13.56 9.25
CA PHE A 17 11.99 12.20 9.23
C PHE A 17 13.11 11.19 8.96
N PHE A 18 13.99 11.46 7.98
CA PHE A 18 15.15 10.60 7.71
C PHE A 18 16.21 10.67 8.81
N ASP A 19 16.53 11.85 9.35
CA ASP A 19 17.56 12.03 10.38
C ASP A 19 17.18 11.39 11.72
N ILE A 20 15.93 11.53 12.17
CA ILE A 20 15.46 10.90 13.42
C ILE A 20 15.55 9.36 13.33
N HIS A 21 15.32 8.83 12.14
CA HIS A 21 15.28 7.39 11.90
C HIS A 21 16.67 6.80 11.63
N PHE A 22 17.52 7.51 10.89
CA PHE A 22 18.92 7.15 10.73
C PHE A 22 19.64 7.24 12.09
N ILE A 23 19.58 8.35 12.82
CA ILE A 23 20.36 8.53 14.05
C ILE A 23 20.04 7.46 15.11
N ARG A 24 18.78 7.00 15.21
CA ARG A 24 18.39 5.97 16.19
C ARG A 24 18.88 4.55 15.81
N VAL A 25 19.07 4.28 14.52
CA VAL A 25 19.58 2.99 14.03
C VAL A 25 21.11 2.92 14.08
N TYR A 26 21.80 4.06 13.90
CA TYR A 26 23.26 4.13 13.85
C TYR A 26 23.99 4.26 15.21
N HIS A 27 23.26 4.38 16.33
CA HIS A 27 23.84 4.57 17.68
C HIS A 27 23.58 3.39 18.62
N SER A 28 23.72 2.14 18.12
CA SER A 28 23.81 0.95 18.97
C SER A 28 24.96 0.07 18.51
N ASP A 29 25.78 -0.39 19.47
CA ASP A 29 27.18 -0.80 19.32
C ASP A 29 27.53 -2.04 18.46
N ASP A 30 26.67 -2.48 17.53
CA ASP A 30 27.06 -3.41 16.46
C ASP A 30 26.20 -3.22 15.19
N PRO A 31 26.72 -2.60 14.11
CA PRO A 31 25.93 -2.21 12.94
C PRO A 31 25.52 -3.38 12.04
N LYS A 32 26.23 -4.52 12.06
CA LYS A 32 25.96 -5.63 11.11
C LYS A 32 24.87 -6.60 11.57
N SER A 33 24.58 -6.67 12.87
CA SER A 33 23.61 -7.61 13.44
C SER A 33 22.16 -7.12 13.26
N LYS A 34 21.90 -5.82 13.40
CA LYS A 34 20.54 -5.24 13.31
C LYS A 34 20.06 -4.96 11.88
N GLU A 35 20.96 -4.64 10.96
CA GLU A 35 20.62 -4.44 9.54
C GLU A 35 20.10 -5.74 8.91
N GLY A 36 20.73 -6.87 9.23
CA GLY A 36 20.29 -8.19 8.79
C GLY A 36 18.93 -8.59 9.37
N GLU A 37 18.67 -8.20 10.62
CA GLU A 37 17.45 -8.56 11.38
C GLU A 37 16.21 -7.77 10.91
N LEU A 38 16.35 -6.46 10.68
CA LEU A 38 15.26 -5.58 10.23
C LEU A 38 14.84 -5.80 8.77
N MET A 39 15.74 -6.36 7.96
CA MET A 39 15.48 -6.73 6.57
C MET A 39 15.01 -8.18 6.40
N THR A 40 14.87 -8.95 7.49
CA THR A 40 14.35 -10.32 7.39
C THR A 40 12.89 -10.30 6.96
N ILE A 41 12.61 -10.97 5.84
CA ILE A 41 11.26 -11.18 5.35
C ILE A 41 10.68 -12.39 6.06
N ASN A 42 9.61 -12.18 6.82
CA ASN A 42 8.79 -13.29 7.31
C ASN A 42 7.89 -13.77 6.16
N TRP A 43 8.32 -14.80 5.45
CA TRP A 43 7.59 -15.34 4.29
C TRP A 43 6.20 -15.85 4.65
N LEU A 44 6.00 -16.37 5.86
CA LEU A 44 4.66 -16.75 6.33
C LEU A 44 3.75 -15.52 6.41
N ALA A 45 4.23 -14.43 7.01
CA ALA A 45 3.50 -13.17 7.09
C ALA A 45 3.12 -12.64 5.70
N VAL A 46 4.07 -12.67 4.75
CA VAL A 46 3.86 -12.22 3.37
C VAL A 46 2.79 -13.05 2.67
N ILE A 47 2.85 -14.38 2.78
CA ILE A 47 1.86 -15.27 2.14
C ILE A 47 0.47 -15.05 2.76
N VAL A 48 0.37 -14.99 4.10
CA VAL A 48 -0.91 -14.75 4.78
C VAL A 48 -1.47 -13.36 4.41
N ALA A 49 -0.62 -12.34 4.34
CA ALA A 49 -1.02 -10.99 3.95
C ALA A 49 -1.55 -10.96 2.50
N THR A 50 -0.88 -11.67 1.59
CA THR A 50 -1.28 -11.81 0.19
C THR A 50 -2.65 -12.46 0.06
N VAL A 51 -2.87 -13.58 0.76
CA VAL A 51 -4.16 -14.29 0.73
C VAL A 51 -5.27 -13.44 1.33
N ALA A 52 -5.01 -12.79 2.46
CA ALA A 52 -5.99 -11.94 3.15
C ALA A 52 -6.41 -10.74 2.28
N SER A 53 -5.45 -10.03 1.67
CA SER A 53 -5.75 -8.88 0.82
C SER A 53 -6.36 -9.27 -0.53
N TRP A 54 -6.00 -10.44 -1.06
CA TRP A 54 -6.64 -10.99 -2.25
C TRP A 54 -8.11 -11.36 -2.00
N ALA A 55 -8.40 -12.03 -0.88
CA ALA A 55 -9.77 -12.34 -0.46
C ALA A 55 -10.61 -11.07 -0.22
N LEU A 56 -10.00 -10.04 0.39
CA LEU A 56 -10.61 -8.72 0.52
C LEU A 56 -10.99 -8.14 -0.86
N GLY A 57 -10.11 -8.27 -1.87
CA GLY A 57 -10.41 -7.79 -3.23
C GLY A 57 -11.63 -8.47 -3.84
N ALA A 58 -11.74 -9.79 -3.70
CA ALA A 58 -12.93 -10.52 -4.13
C ALA A 58 -14.19 -9.99 -3.43
N ALA A 59 -14.15 -9.83 -2.10
CA ALA A 59 -15.27 -9.28 -1.33
C ALA A 59 -15.64 -7.85 -1.74
N TRP A 60 -14.63 -6.98 -1.92
CA TRP A 60 -14.82 -5.59 -2.29
C TRP A 60 -15.54 -5.44 -3.62
N TYR A 61 -15.06 -6.14 -4.66
CA TYR A 61 -15.67 -6.06 -5.98
C TYR A 61 -16.99 -6.84 -6.10
N MET A 62 -17.30 -7.75 -5.18
CA MET A 62 -18.67 -8.29 -5.05
C MET A 62 -19.63 -7.23 -4.49
N ILE A 63 -19.22 -6.50 -3.45
CA ILE A 63 -20.05 -5.48 -2.77
C ILE A 63 -20.28 -4.27 -3.69
N PHE A 64 -19.22 -3.76 -4.33
CA PHE A 64 -19.26 -2.56 -5.15
C PHE A 64 -19.42 -2.84 -6.66
N ALA A 65 -19.77 -4.08 -7.03
CA ALA A 65 -19.82 -4.53 -8.44
C ALA A 65 -20.63 -3.58 -9.34
N LYS A 66 -21.82 -3.18 -8.89
CA LYS A 66 -22.74 -2.35 -9.69
C LYS A 66 -22.18 -0.95 -9.90
N GLN A 67 -21.66 -0.34 -8.84
CA GLN A 67 -21.11 1.01 -8.84
C GLN A 67 -19.82 1.07 -9.65
N TRP A 68 -18.98 0.04 -9.54
CA TRP A 68 -17.74 -0.06 -10.31
C TRP A 68 -18.02 -0.20 -11.80
N LEU A 69 -18.94 -1.10 -12.19
CA LEU A 69 -19.35 -1.28 -13.59
C LEU A 69 -19.90 0.01 -14.20
N ALA A 70 -20.78 0.70 -13.49
CA ALA A 70 -21.28 2.01 -13.91
C ALA A 70 -20.16 3.04 -14.06
N ALA A 71 -19.18 3.05 -13.14
CA ALA A 71 -18.07 3.99 -13.15
C ALA A 71 -17.07 3.76 -14.31
N ILE A 72 -16.96 2.51 -14.81
CA ILE A 72 -16.17 2.18 -16.00
C ILE A 72 -17.00 2.14 -17.29
N GLY A 73 -18.28 2.48 -17.23
CA GLY A 73 -19.18 2.50 -18.39
C GLY A 73 -19.45 1.13 -19.01
N LYS A 74 -19.38 0.05 -18.21
CA LYS A 74 -19.60 -1.32 -18.68
C LYS A 74 -20.82 -1.98 -18.02
N THR A 75 -21.42 -2.92 -18.72
CA THR A 75 -22.39 -3.88 -18.17
C THR A 75 -21.70 -5.17 -17.76
N ARG A 76 -22.39 -6.02 -17.00
CA ARG A 76 -21.86 -7.33 -16.60
C ARG A 76 -21.52 -8.21 -17.81
N ASP A 77 -22.33 -8.16 -18.86
CA ASP A 77 -22.15 -8.99 -20.06
C ASP A 77 -20.91 -8.61 -20.88
N GLN A 78 -20.39 -7.40 -20.66
CA GLN A 78 -19.13 -6.94 -21.26
C GLN A 78 -17.89 -7.38 -20.48
N ILE A 79 -18.07 -8.05 -19.33
CA ILE A 79 -16.98 -8.65 -18.56
C ILE A 79 -16.82 -10.11 -18.99
N ASN A 80 -15.65 -10.46 -19.51
CA ASN A 80 -15.35 -11.83 -19.90
C ASN A 80 -15.08 -12.69 -18.66
N ALA A 81 -16.11 -13.35 -18.13
CA ALA A 81 -15.99 -14.23 -16.98
C ALA A 81 -15.08 -15.46 -17.22
N LYS A 82 -14.76 -15.80 -18.47
CA LYS A 82 -13.84 -16.90 -18.81
C LYS A 82 -12.37 -16.47 -18.81
N ASP A 83 -12.10 -15.17 -18.81
CA ASP A 83 -10.74 -14.66 -18.73
C ASP A 83 -10.27 -14.68 -17.27
N PHE A 84 -9.40 -15.63 -16.96
CA PHE A 84 -8.84 -15.79 -15.61
C PHE A 84 -7.57 -14.95 -15.40
N THR A 85 -7.04 -14.29 -16.42
CA THR A 85 -5.78 -13.55 -16.34
C THR A 85 -5.80 -12.43 -15.30
N PRO A 86 -6.89 -11.66 -15.09
CA PRO A 86 -6.92 -10.62 -14.05
C PRO A 86 -6.71 -11.17 -12.64
N TYR A 87 -7.17 -12.39 -12.37
CA TYR A 87 -6.97 -13.03 -11.06
C TYR A 87 -5.49 -13.37 -10.82
N ILE A 88 -4.79 -13.87 -11.84
CA ILE A 88 -3.34 -14.14 -11.75
C ILE A 88 -2.58 -12.85 -11.49
N TYR A 89 -2.84 -11.80 -12.27
CA TYR A 89 -2.22 -10.49 -12.05
C TYR A 89 -2.52 -9.96 -10.65
N SER A 90 -3.76 -10.12 -10.17
CA SER A 90 -4.13 -9.65 -8.82
C SER A 90 -3.32 -10.33 -7.73
N VAL A 91 -3.13 -11.66 -7.77
CA VAL A 91 -2.33 -12.38 -6.76
C VAL A 91 -0.87 -11.93 -6.79
N VAL A 92 -0.29 -11.80 -7.98
CA VAL A 92 1.10 -11.36 -8.15
C VAL A 92 1.31 -9.94 -7.61
N VAL A 93 0.40 -9.02 -7.95
CA VAL A 93 0.44 -7.63 -7.44
C VAL A 93 0.32 -7.60 -5.92
N GLN A 94 -0.62 -8.37 -5.34
CA GLN A 94 -0.79 -8.45 -3.89
C GLN A 94 0.48 -9.00 -3.21
N LEU A 95 1.12 -10.01 -3.79
CA LEU A 95 2.36 -10.58 -3.27
C LEU A 95 3.50 -9.54 -3.28
N VAL A 96 3.68 -8.83 -4.39
CA VAL A 96 4.71 -7.78 -4.50
C VAL A 96 4.47 -6.68 -3.47
N MET A 97 3.23 -6.22 -3.30
CA MET A 97 2.88 -5.21 -2.29
C MET A 97 3.18 -5.70 -0.86
N ALA A 98 2.86 -6.96 -0.54
CA ALA A 98 3.13 -7.53 0.78
C ALA A 98 4.63 -7.65 1.06
N ILE A 99 5.43 -8.05 0.06
CA ILE A 99 6.89 -8.09 0.17
C ILE A 99 7.44 -6.69 0.45
N VAL A 100 7.01 -5.69 -0.33
CA VAL A 100 7.47 -4.31 -0.15
C VAL A 100 7.10 -3.81 1.24
N LEU A 101 5.86 -3.99 1.70
CA LEU A 101 5.45 -3.62 3.07
C LEU A 101 6.29 -4.32 4.14
N SER A 102 6.58 -5.62 3.97
CA SER A 102 7.40 -6.39 4.91
C SER A 102 8.81 -5.82 5.05
N VAL A 103 9.36 -5.29 3.96
CA VAL A 103 10.70 -4.71 3.94
C VAL A 103 10.71 -3.28 4.48
N VAL A 104 9.67 -2.47 4.25
CA VAL A 104 9.70 -1.03 4.62
C VAL A 104 9.20 -0.71 6.02
N ILE A 105 8.33 -1.53 6.63
CA ILE A 105 7.71 -1.20 7.93
C ILE A 105 8.76 -0.97 9.02
N ALA A 106 9.63 -1.95 9.26
CA ALA A 106 10.59 -1.84 10.36
C ALA A 106 11.64 -0.74 10.11
N PRO A 107 12.20 -0.60 8.89
CA PRO A 107 13.10 0.51 8.57
C PRO A 107 12.46 1.90 8.59
N LEU A 108 11.14 2.05 8.38
CA LEU A 108 10.48 3.37 8.40
C LEU A 108 9.95 3.77 9.77
N PHE A 109 9.67 2.81 10.65
CA PHE A 109 9.03 3.07 11.94
C PHE A 109 9.82 2.54 13.15
N GLY A 110 10.93 1.83 12.91
CA GLY A 110 11.83 1.32 13.95
C GLY A 110 11.29 0.10 14.70
N SER A 111 10.10 -0.37 14.32
CA SER A 111 9.44 -1.55 14.87
C SER A 111 8.44 -2.13 13.86
N ARG A 112 8.18 -3.43 13.97
CA ARG A 112 7.18 -4.14 13.18
C ARG A 112 6.01 -4.50 14.09
N THR A 113 4.95 -3.70 14.03
CA THR A 113 3.74 -3.86 14.86
C THR A 113 2.51 -3.56 14.00
N ILE A 114 1.32 -3.90 14.49
CA ILE A 114 0.06 -3.55 13.81
C ILE A 114 -0.02 -2.04 13.56
N VAL A 115 0.37 -1.22 14.54
CA VAL A 115 0.29 0.25 14.43
C VAL A 115 1.22 0.75 13.34
N THR A 116 2.47 0.28 13.32
CA THR A 116 3.44 0.71 12.29
C THR A 116 3.10 0.15 10.92
N GLY A 117 2.48 -1.02 10.83
CA GLY A 117 1.92 -1.58 9.60
C GLY A 117 0.77 -0.75 9.03
N LEU A 118 -0.17 -0.31 9.88
CA LEU A 118 -1.25 0.60 9.49
C LEU A 118 -0.72 1.95 9.03
N GLN A 119 0.25 2.52 9.75
CA GLN A 119 0.90 3.78 9.39
C GLN A 119 1.63 3.67 8.04
N ALA A 120 2.39 2.60 7.83
CA ALA A 120 3.08 2.34 6.57
C ALA A 120 2.09 2.21 5.41
N GLY A 121 1.05 1.39 5.56
CA GLY A 121 0.02 1.19 4.54
C GLY A 121 -0.70 2.48 4.18
N ALA A 122 -1.12 3.28 5.18
CA ALA A 122 -1.76 4.56 4.98
C ALA A 122 -0.83 5.58 4.29
N LEU A 123 0.44 5.63 4.70
CA LEU A 123 1.45 6.53 4.11
C LEU A 123 1.73 6.18 2.65
N MET A 124 1.94 4.90 2.33
CA MET A 124 2.15 4.45 0.95
C MET A 124 0.92 4.69 0.08
N TRP A 125 -0.28 4.46 0.64
CA TRP A 125 -1.53 4.75 -0.06
C TRP A 125 -1.65 6.24 -0.39
N LEU A 126 -1.49 7.11 0.61
CA LEU A 126 -1.66 8.55 0.47
C LEU A 126 -0.56 9.18 -0.41
N GLY A 127 0.69 8.74 -0.22
CA GLY A 127 1.84 9.31 -0.91
C GLY A 127 1.92 8.92 -2.39
N PHE A 128 1.63 7.66 -2.71
CA PHE A 128 1.89 7.10 -4.05
C PHE A 128 0.65 6.57 -4.74
N VAL A 129 -0.18 5.78 -4.05
CA VAL A 129 -1.25 5.02 -4.73
C VAL A 129 -2.41 5.93 -5.13
N ILE A 130 -3.01 6.64 -4.18
CA ILE A 130 -4.18 7.49 -4.49
C ILE A 130 -3.79 8.68 -5.35
N THR A 131 -2.59 9.24 -5.17
CA THR A 131 -2.09 10.39 -5.93
C THR A 131 -1.86 10.03 -7.40
N SER A 132 -1.16 8.93 -7.69
CA SER A 132 -0.96 8.44 -9.06
C SER A 132 -2.27 8.01 -9.72
N MET A 133 -3.17 7.35 -8.97
CA MET A 133 -4.48 6.95 -9.46
C MET A 133 -5.37 8.16 -9.78
N ILE A 134 -5.40 9.18 -8.91
CA ILE A 134 -6.11 10.44 -9.19
C ILE A 134 -5.61 11.01 -10.51
N GLN A 135 -4.28 11.15 -10.66
CA GLN A 135 -3.67 11.70 -11.87
C GLN A 135 -4.11 10.91 -13.11
N GLY A 136 -3.95 9.58 -13.10
CA GLY A 136 -4.36 8.70 -14.21
C GLY A 136 -5.85 8.82 -14.54
N HIS A 137 -6.72 8.68 -13.55
CA HIS A 137 -8.17 8.77 -13.73
C HIS A 137 -8.61 10.16 -14.23
N ARG A 138 -7.91 11.24 -13.86
CA ARG A 138 -8.23 12.58 -14.37
C ARG A 138 -7.89 12.68 -15.87
N TYR A 139 -6.75 12.15 -16.30
CA TYR A 139 -6.39 12.12 -17.73
C TYR A 139 -7.30 11.20 -18.55
N GLU A 140 -7.78 10.10 -17.96
CA GLU A 140 -8.74 9.18 -18.59
C GLU A 140 -10.17 9.76 -18.65
N GLY A 141 -10.44 10.89 -18.00
CA GLY A 141 -11.80 11.45 -17.89
C GLY A 141 -12.74 10.62 -17.01
N ALA A 142 -12.21 9.76 -16.15
CA ALA A 142 -13.02 8.89 -15.30
C ALA A 142 -13.79 9.66 -14.23
N PRO A 143 -15.01 9.22 -13.84
CA PRO A 143 -15.76 9.84 -12.77
C PRO A 143 -15.06 9.68 -11.41
N TRP A 144 -15.30 10.61 -10.48
CA TRP A 144 -14.72 10.53 -9.12
C TRP A 144 -15.17 9.27 -8.35
N SER A 145 -16.32 8.70 -8.68
CA SER A 145 -16.78 7.42 -8.13
C SER A 145 -15.80 6.28 -8.42
N ARG A 146 -15.17 6.23 -9.60
CA ARG A 146 -14.15 5.23 -9.93
C ARG A 146 -12.94 5.36 -9.01
N THR A 147 -12.44 6.59 -8.82
CA THR A 147 -11.32 6.86 -7.91
C THR A 147 -11.64 6.49 -6.46
N LEU A 148 -12.86 6.75 -5.98
CA LEU A 148 -13.25 6.38 -4.62
C LEU A 148 -13.32 4.85 -4.43
N ILE A 149 -13.84 4.12 -5.42
CA ILE A 149 -13.96 2.66 -5.35
C ILE A 149 -12.58 2.00 -5.43
N ASP A 150 -11.79 2.33 -6.46
CA ASP A 150 -10.49 1.71 -6.68
C ASP A 150 -9.46 2.20 -5.64
N GLY A 151 -9.52 3.48 -5.27
CA GLY A 151 -8.67 4.08 -4.25
C GLY A 151 -8.98 3.55 -2.85
N GLY A 152 -10.26 3.41 -2.50
CA GLY A 152 -10.68 2.81 -1.24
C GLY A 152 -10.29 1.34 -1.13
N TYR A 153 -10.41 0.58 -2.24
CA TYR A 153 -9.93 -0.80 -2.32
C TYR A 153 -8.44 -0.89 -2.02
N MET A 154 -7.61 -0.07 -2.69
CA MET A 154 -6.16 -0.07 -2.48
C MET A 154 -5.76 0.33 -1.05
N LEU A 155 -6.49 1.27 -0.43
CA LEU A 155 -6.28 1.59 0.98
C LEU A 155 -6.53 0.37 1.85
N ALA A 156 -7.69 -0.26 1.70
CA ALA A 156 -8.08 -1.42 2.49
C ALA A 156 -7.08 -2.58 2.32
N VAL A 157 -6.60 -2.83 1.09
CA VAL A 157 -5.53 -3.79 0.79
C VAL A 157 -4.27 -3.51 1.60
N LEU A 158 -3.75 -2.28 1.50
CA LEU A 158 -2.51 -1.90 2.19
C LEU A 158 -2.65 -1.97 3.71
N LEU A 159 -3.81 -1.59 4.25
CA LEU A 159 -4.08 -1.70 5.69
C LEU A 159 -4.16 -3.16 6.13
N VAL A 160 -4.86 -4.04 5.39
CA VAL A 160 -4.94 -5.47 5.72
C VAL A 160 -3.56 -6.12 5.68
N GLN A 161 -2.76 -5.84 4.65
CA GLN A 161 -1.39 -6.34 4.57
C GLN A 161 -0.53 -5.82 5.72
N GLY A 162 -0.61 -4.52 6.02
CA GLY A 162 0.10 -3.90 7.14
C GLY A 162 -0.26 -4.53 8.49
N ILE A 163 -1.55 -4.79 8.75
CA ILE A 163 -2.02 -5.48 9.96
C ILE A 163 -1.40 -6.87 10.04
N VAL A 164 -1.51 -7.67 8.97
CA VAL A 164 -1.00 -9.04 8.98
C VAL A 164 0.51 -9.04 9.20
N ILE A 165 1.27 -8.24 8.46
CA ILE A 165 2.72 -8.17 8.63
C ILE A 165 3.09 -7.71 10.06
N GLY A 166 2.34 -6.76 10.62
CA GLY A 166 2.52 -6.30 11.99
C GLY A 166 2.14 -7.31 13.07
N LEU A 167 1.30 -8.31 12.76
CA LEU A 167 0.94 -9.41 13.68
C LEU A 167 2.03 -10.50 13.76
N PHE A 168 2.79 -10.67 12.68
CA PHE A 168 3.86 -11.67 12.55
C PHE A 168 5.26 -11.05 12.67
N GLY A 169 5.32 -9.82 13.21
CA GLY A 169 6.48 -8.95 13.19
C GLY A 169 7.29 -8.91 14.46
#